data_AF-A0A2N9N100-F1
#
_entry.id   AF-A0A2N9N100-F1
#
_cell.length_a   1.000
_cell.length_b   1.000
_cell.length_c   1.000
_cell.angle_alpha   90.00
_cell.angle_beta   90.00
_cell.angle_gamma   90.00
#
_symmetry.space_group_name_H-M   'P 1'
#
loop_
_entity.id
_entity.type
_entity.pdbx_description
1 polymer ?
#
loop_
_entity_poly.entity_id
_entity_poly.type
_entity_poly.pdbx_seq_one_letter_code
_entity_poly.pdbx_strand_id
1 'polypeptide(L)'
;MGLAGPATSDPSRVVYHNISLATLVRLAHLGNIYACRSYVLSAPQWLDSEGFEIAAKLPPGTTWPQLRTMLQNLLAERFKLVVHSERKTISAYALVVGKNGPKFRESAEDPAPSGSGDTGAPAGRAKVTVDTEGFPVPAPPGSRIITRNGRTRMQQLKIDMATLARQLTNQLGKPVTDATTLKGTYDVTLSWAADSAVTTASDPAPDLFAALEQQLGLRLEASKTTIEVVVVDHVEKVPTEN
;
A
#
# COMPACT_ATOMS: atom_id res chain seq x y z
N MET A 1 2.78 -2.22 13.21
CA MET A 1 1.62 -2.48 14.09
C MET A 1 0.38 -2.39 13.24
N GLY A 2 -0.39 -3.48 13.12
CA GLY A 2 -1.67 -3.46 12.40
C GLY A 2 -2.74 -2.87 13.30
N LEU A 3 -3.47 -1.86 12.83
CA LEU A 3 -4.66 -1.40 13.53
C LEU A 3 -5.68 -2.54 13.48
N ALA A 4 -6.13 -2.96 14.66
CA ALA A 4 -7.18 -3.93 14.82
C ALA A 4 -8.42 -3.49 14.02
N GLY A 5 -8.71 -4.18 12.92
CA GLY A 5 -9.97 -3.99 12.21
C GLY A 5 -11.15 -4.53 13.03
N PRO A 6 -12.40 -4.25 12.64
CA PRO A 6 -13.62 -4.72 13.33
C PRO A 6 -13.76 -6.26 13.41
N ALA A 7 -12.79 -7.01 12.89
CA ALA A 7 -12.71 -8.48 12.96
C ALA A 7 -11.78 -9.02 14.07
N THR A 8 -11.20 -8.17 14.94
CA THR A 8 -10.38 -8.66 16.07
C THR A 8 -11.24 -9.10 17.25
N SER A 9 -10.79 -10.17 17.91
CA SER A 9 -11.51 -11.07 18.83
C SER A 9 -12.02 -10.50 20.16
N ASP A 10 -12.14 -9.18 20.31
CA ASP A 10 -12.78 -8.54 21.48
C ASP A 10 -13.70 -7.40 21.02
N PRO A 11 -15.02 -7.62 20.95
CA PRO A 11 -15.97 -6.74 20.26
C PRO A 11 -16.46 -5.58 21.12
N SER A 12 -15.81 -5.24 22.24
CA SER A 12 -16.32 -4.22 23.17
C SER A 12 -15.44 -2.98 23.32
N ARG A 13 -14.13 -3.09 23.07
CA ARG A 13 -13.17 -1.99 23.15
C ARG A 13 -12.02 -2.17 22.17
N VAL A 14 -11.70 -1.11 21.45
CA VAL A 14 -10.44 -1.01 20.71
C VAL A 14 -9.57 0.04 21.37
N VAL A 15 -8.34 -0.35 21.67
CA VAL A 15 -7.30 0.53 22.16
C VAL A 15 -6.21 0.61 21.10
N TYR A 16 -6.01 1.81 20.58
CA TYR A 16 -4.89 2.12 19.72
C TYR A 16 -3.80 2.77 20.54
N HIS A 17 -2.64 2.13 20.63
CA HIS A 17 -1.47 2.68 21.30
C HIS A 17 -0.56 3.39 20.28
N ASN A 18 -0.06 4.57 20.64
CA ASN A 18 0.92 5.33 19.88
C ASN A 18 0.51 5.53 18.41
N ILE A 19 -0.78 5.80 18.15
CA ILE A 19 -1.28 6.06 16.80
C ILE A 19 -1.20 7.56 16.49
N SER A 20 -0.67 7.92 15.32
CA SER A 20 -0.63 9.30 14.90
C SER A 20 -1.99 9.82 14.45
N LEU A 21 -2.31 11.08 14.73
CA LEU A 21 -3.57 11.70 14.28
C LEU A 21 -3.71 11.66 12.76
N ALA A 22 -2.63 11.85 12.01
CA ALA A 22 -2.66 11.73 10.57
C ALA A 22 -3.14 10.34 10.12
N THR A 23 -2.77 9.27 10.82
CA THR A 23 -3.24 7.91 10.53
C THR A 23 -4.73 7.75 10.79
N LEU A 24 -5.24 8.37 11.86
CA LEU A 24 -6.67 8.34 12.18
C LEU A 24 -7.49 9.15 11.18
N VAL A 25 -7.01 10.33 10.77
CA VAL A 25 -7.64 11.15 9.72
C VAL A 25 -7.68 10.37 8.40
N ARG A 26 -6.56 9.73 8.01
CA ARG A 26 -6.52 8.85 6.82
C ARG A 26 -7.53 7.71 6.93
N LEU A 27 -7.63 7.03 8.07
CA LEU A 27 -8.60 5.96 8.26
C LEU A 27 -10.05 6.48 8.18
N ALA A 28 -10.34 7.57 8.89
CA ALA A 28 -11.68 8.14 9.01
C ALA A 28 -12.21 8.68 7.66
N HIS A 29 -11.38 9.41 6.91
CA HIS A 29 -11.82 10.09 5.69
C HIS A 29 -11.47 9.36 4.39
N LEU A 30 -10.35 8.62 4.35
CA LEU A 30 -9.88 7.93 3.13
C LEU A 30 -10.12 6.42 3.17
N GLY A 31 -10.49 5.86 4.33
CA GLY A 31 -10.78 4.43 4.50
C GLY A 31 -9.57 3.52 4.28
N ASN A 32 -8.35 4.08 4.23
CA ASN A 32 -7.14 3.33 3.94
C ASN A 32 -5.96 3.81 4.79
N ILE A 33 -5.57 2.98 5.75
CA ILE A 33 -4.42 3.21 6.64
C ILE A 33 -3.07 2.96 5.97
N TYR A 34 -3.06 2.19 4.87
CA TYR A 34 -1.88 1.89 4.09
C TYR A 34 -1.67 2.88 2.94
N ALA A 35 -2.58 3.84 2.76
CA ALA A 35 -2.36 5.01 1.93
C ALA A 35 -1.44 5.99 2.66
N CYS A 36 -0.18 5.58 2.89
CA CYS A 36 0.93 6.47 3.29
C CYS A 36 1.36 7.36 2.12
N ARG A 37 0.39 7.84 1.35
CA ARG A 37 0.59 8.73 0.21
C ARG A 37 0.56 10.13 0.79
N SER A 38 1.71 10.78 0.89
CA SER A 38 1.81 12.15 1.43
C SER A 38 0.91 13.14 0.68
N TYR A 39 0.56 12.86 -0.58
CA TYR A 39 -0.22 13.74 -1.44
C TYR A 39 -1.74 13.68 -1.24
N VAL A 40 -2.29 12.73 -0.46
CA VAL A 40 -3.76 12.61 -0.26
C VAL A 40 -4.27 13.28 1.01
N LEU A 41 -3.36 13.70 1.90
CA LEU A 41 -3.69 14.42 3.12
C LEU A 41 -2.79 15.65 3.21
N SER A 42 -3.39 16.84 3.24
CA SER A 42 -2.70 18.08 3.57
C SER A 42 -2.94 18.39 5.05
N ALA A 43 -1.91 18.22 5.88
CA ALA A 43 -2.00 18.41 7.32
C ALA A 43 -0.72 19.03 7.89
N PRO A 44 -0.80 19.71 9.04
CA PRO A 44 0.38 20.12 9.80
C PRO A 44 1.30 18.92 10.12
N GLN A 45 2.62 19.12 10.00
CA GLN A 45 3.60 18.04 10.14
C GLN A 45 3.53 17.29 11.49
N TRP A 46 3.10 17.97 12.55
CA TRP A 46 3.02 17.38 13.88
C TRP A 46 2.00 16.23 13.97
N LEU A 47 0.99 16.18 13.09
CA LEU A 47 0.01 15.09 13.05
C LEU A 47 0.64 13.74 12.70
N ASP A 48 1.81 13.72 12.04
CA ASP A 48 2.53 12.49 11.71
C ASP A 48 3.52 12.07 12.80
N SER A 49 4.01 13.00 13.64
CA SER A 49 5.06 12.74 14.64
C SER A 49 4.53 12.38 16.02
N GLU A 50 3.32 12.82 16.38
CA GLU A 50 2.79 12.61 17.72
C GLU A 50 1.84 11.42 17.75
N GLY A 51 2.16 10.46 18.62
CA GLY A 51 1.32 9.30 18.88
C GLY A 51 0.40 9.55 20.06
N PHE A 52 -0.86 9.15 19.89
CA PHE A 52 -1.90 9.23 20.90
C PHE A 52 -2.34 7.84 21.32
N GLU A 53 -2.85 7.73 22.54
CA GLU A 53 -3.61 6.57 22.97
C GLU A 53 -5.10 6.86 22.79
N ILE A 54 -5.77 6.00 22.04
CA ILE A 54 -7.22 6.11 21.83
C ILE A 54 -7.87 4.83 22.32
N ALA A 55 -8.68 4.97 23.37
CA ALA A 55 -9.55 3.91 23.85
C ALA A 55 -10.99 4.24 23.43
N ALA A 56 -11.59 3.42 22.56
CA ALA A 56 -12.96 3.58 22.12
C ALA A 56 -13.77 2.30 22.34
N LYS A 57 -15.03 2.45 22.73
CA LYS A 57 -15.98 1.34 22.75
C LYS A 57 -16.53 1.15 21.34
N LEU A 58 -16.47 -0.08 20.84
CA LEU A 58 -17.08 -0.46 19.57
C LEU A 58 -18.22 -1.41 19.88
N PRO A 59 -19.46 -1.15 19.42
CA PRO A 59 -20.52 -2.13 19.50
C PRO A 59 -20.18 -3.40 18.70
N PRO A 60 -20.58 -4.60 19.15
CA PRO A 60 -20.47 -5.82 18.35
C PRO A 60 -21.15 -5.65 16.98
N GLY A 61 -20.49 -6.15 15.93
CA GLY A 61 -21.01 -6.04 14.56
C GLY A 61 -20.78 -4.69 13.87
N THR A 62 -19.97 -3.80 14.46
CA THR A 62 -19.60 -2.51 13.84
C THR A 62 -18.96 -2.75 12.46
N THR A 63 -19.60 -2.19 11.43
CA THR A 63 -19.09 -2.24 10.06
C THR A 63 -17.99 -1.20 9.83
N TRP A 64 -17.16 -1.39 8.80
CA TRP A 64 -16.13 -0.40 8.43
C TRP A 64 -16.68 1.01 8.19
N PRO A 65 -17.80 1.22 7.47
CA PRO A 65 -18.40 2.55 7.34
C PRO A 65 -18.79 3.16 8.69
N GLN A 66 -19.39 2.36 9.59
CA GLN A 66 -19.77 2.83 10.93
C GLN A 66 -18.53 3.21 11.77
N LEU A 67 -17.47 2.40 11.74
CA LEU A 67 -16.21 2.71 12.41
C LEU A 67 -15.64 4.06 11.92
N ARG A 68 -15.64 4.31 10.60
CA ARG A 68 -15.18 5.58 10.04
C ARG A 68 -16.00 6.75 10.57
N THR A 69 -17.32 6.65 10.60
CA THR A 69 -18.20 7.70 11.15
C THR A 69 -17.93 7.94 12.64
N MET A 70 -17.75 6.89 13.44
CA MET A 70 -17.40 7.02 14.86
C MET A 70 -16.06 7.73 15.05
N LEU A 71 -15.05 7.40 14.22
CA LEU A 71 -13.75 8.07 14.24
C LEU A 71 -13.85 9.54 13.82
N GLN A 72 -14.64 9.85 12.79
CA GLN A 72 -14.90 11.24 12.38
C GLN A 72 -15.47 12.06 13.54
N ASN A 73 -16.48 11.54 14.23
CA ASN A 73 -17.09 12.20 15.37
C ASN A 73 -16.10 12.37 16.53
N LEU A 74 -15.35 11.31 16.87
CA LEU A 74 -14.33 11.37 17.92
C LEU A 74 -13.28 12.45 17.61
N LEU A 75 -12.78 12.49 16.38
CA LEU A 75 -11.77 13.48 15.99
C LEU A 75 -12.34 14.91 15.99
N ALA A 76 -13.58 15.10 15.53
CA ALA A 76 -14.25 16.39 15.55
C ALA A 76 -14.53 16.88 16.99
N GLU A 77 -14.96 16.00 17.88
CA GLU A 77 -15.32 16.37 19.26
C GLU A 77 -14.09 16.58 20.15
N ARG A 78 -13.14 15.64 20.08
CA ARG A 78 -11.97 15.58 20.97
C ARG A 78 -10.85 16.48 20.52
N PHE A 79 -10.58 16.51 19.21
CA PHE A 79 -9.45 17.26 18.64
C PHE A 79 -9.91 18.48 17.85
N LYS A 80 -11.21 18.83 17.90
CA LYS A 80 -11.80 19.93 17.12
C LYS A 80 -11.44 19.85 15.64
N LEU A 81 -11.32 18.63 15.11
CA LEU A 81 -10.90 18.42 13.73
C LEU A 81 -11.92 19.04 12.76
N VAL A 82 -11.44 19.95 11.91
CA VAL A 82 -12.17 20.50 10.76
C VAL A 82 -11.39 20.13 9.51
N VAL A 83 -12.10 19.54 8.54
CA VAL A 83 -11.54 19.15 7.26
C VAL A 83 -12.47 19.52 6.11
N HIS A 84 -11.89 19.71 4.93
CA HIS A 84 -12.62 19.74 3.67
C HIS A 84 -11.92 18.90 2.61
N SER A 85 -12.65 18.59 1.54
CA SER A 85 -12.10 17.94 0.34
C SER A 85 -11.78 18.99 -0.71
N GLU A 86 -10.58 18.90 -1.30
CA GLU A 86 -10.16 19.72 -2.43
C GLU A 86 -9.77 18.82 -3.61
N ARG A 87 -10.08 19.24 -4.85
CA ARG A 87 -9.57 18.58 -6.05
C ARG A 87 -8.25 19.20 -6.46
N LYS A 88 -7.19 18.40 -6.48
CA LYS A 88 -5.84 18.86 -6.86
C LYS A 88 -5.29 18.06 -8.02
N THR A 89 -4.80 18.76 -9.03
CA THR A 89 -4.03 18.15 -10.12
C THR A 89 -2.58 17.98 -9.69
N ILE A 90 -2.08 16.74 -9.73
CA ILE A 90 -0.71 16.39 -9.35
C ILE A 90 -0.02 15.60 -10.46
N SER A 91 1.32 15.60 -10.43
CA SER A 91 2.13 14.73 -11.30
C SER A 91 1.89 13.26 -10.98
N ALA A 92 1.76 12.46 -12.03
CA ALA A 92 1.49 11.03 -12.00
C ALA A 92 2.27 10.32 -13.10
N TYR A 93 2.13 9.00 -13.15
CA TYR A 93 2.55 8.20 -14.28
C TYR A 93 1.36 7.46 -14.91
N ALA A 94 1.40 7.27 -16.21
CA ALA A 94 0.57 6.30 -16.92
C ALA A 94 1.41 5.05 -17.19
N LEU A 95 0.92 3.89 -16.75
CA LEU A 95 1.48 2.59 -17.11
C LEU A 95 0.97 2.22 -18.49
N VAL A 96 1.88 2.11 -19.46
CA VAL A 96 1.56 1.81 -20.86
C VAL A 96 2.34 0.59 -21.33
N VAL A 97 1.88 -0.02 -22.42
CA VAL A 97 2.66 -1.04 -23.13
C VAL A 97 3.82 -0.36 -23.86
N GLY A 98 5.04 -0.84 -23.63
CA GLY A 98 6.24 -0.36 -24.28
C GLY A 98 6.35 -0.84 -25.73
N LYS A 99 7.34 -0.29 -26.46
CA LYS A 99 7.55 -0.58 -27.89
C LYS A 99 7.74 -2.07 -28.22
N ASN A 100 8.21 -2.85 -27.25
CA ASN A 100 8.52 -4.27 -27.41
C ASN A 100 7.33 -5.19 -27.03
N GLY A 101 6.18 -4.62 -26.67
CA GLY A 101 5.01 -5.38 -26.22
C GLY A 101 5.18 -6.04 -24.85
N PRO A 102 4.11 -6.62 -24.29
CA PRO A 102 4.14 -7.33 -23.01
C PRO A 102 5.09 -8.53 -23.04
N LYS A 103 5.97 -8.64 -22.05
CA LYS A 103 6.92 -9.77 -21.86
C LYS A 103 6.55 -10.65 -20.68
N PHE A 104 5.26 -10.89 -20.50
CA PHE A 104 4.70 -11.73 -19.46
C PHE A 104 3.54 -12.54 -20.03
N ARG A 105 3.17 -13.60 -19.32
CA ARG A 105 2.10 -14.50 -19.74
C ARG A 105 0.79 -14.16 -19.03
N GLU A 106 -0.30 -14.36 -19.75
CA GLU A 106 -1.61 -14.47 -19.13
C GLU A 106 -1.61 -15.68 -18.18
N SER A 107 -2.26 -15.52 -17.04
CA SER A 107 -2.35 -16.57 -16.03
C SER A 107 -3.26 -17.66 -16.57
N ALA A 108 -2.87 -18.92 -16.37
CA ALA A 108 -3.79 -20.02 -16.64
C ALA A 108 -5.03 -19.90 -15.75
N GLU A 109 -6.19 -20.33 -16.24
CA GLU A 109 -7.32 -20.59 -15.35
C GLU A 109 -6.89 -21.62 -14.31
N ASP A 110 -7.31 -21.41 -13.06
CA ASP A 110 -6.96 -22.36 -12.01
C ASP A 110 -7.56 -23.71 -12.39
N PRO A 111 -6.81 -24.82 -12.36
CA PRO A 111 -7.48 -26.11 -12.23
C PRO A 111 -8.38 -26.05 -10.99
N ALA A 112 -9.57 -26.65 -11.10
CA ALA A 112 -10.60 -26.66 -10.05
C ALA A 112 -9.98 -26.81 -8.64
N PRO A 113 -10.52 -26.10 -7.62
CA PRO A 113 -9.87 -25.99 -6.33
C PRO A 113 -9.60 -27.37 -5.74
N SER A 114 -8.33 -27.80 -5.81
CA SER A 114 -7.87 -28.93 -5.03
C SER A 114 -7.65 -28.42 -3.62
N GLY A 115 -8.64 -28.71 -2.77
CA GLY A 115 -8.72 -28.56 -1.32
C GLY A 115 -7.64 -27.69 -0.66
N SER A 116 -8.06 -26.56 -0.11
CA SER A 116 -7.35 -25.85 0.94
C SER A 116 -7.16 -26.79 2.13
N GLY A 117 -6.02 -27.49 2.14
CA GLY A 117 -5.43 -28.04 3.34
C GLY A 117 -4.91 -26.90 4.20
N ASP A 118 -5.79 -26.39 5.06
CA ASP A 118 -5.40 -25.65 6.24
C ASP A 118 -4.40 -26.51 7.02
N THR A 119 -3.14 -26.15 6.97
CA THR A 119 -2.19 -26.52 8.00
C THR A 119 -1.69 -25.22 8.59
N GLY A 120 -2.36 -24.82 9.67
CA GLY A 120 -1.85 -23.88 10.67
C GLY A 120 -0.54 -24.38 11.29
N ALA A 121 0.53 -24.39 10.51
CA ALA A 121 1.88 -24.52 11.00
C ALA A 121 2.40 -23.11 11.34
N PRO A 122 3.02 -22.92 12.52
CA PRO A 122 3.61 -21.63 12.85
C PRO A 122 4.64 -21.28 11.78
N ALA A 123 4.55 -20.07 11.22
CA ALA A 123 5.50 -19.55 10.26
C ALA A 123 6.90 -19.46 10.89
N GLY A 124 7.62 -20.58 10.92
CA GLY A 124 9.06 -20.56 11.04
C GLY A 124 9.58 -19.66 9.92
N ARG A 125 10.48 -18.72 10.24
CA ARG A 125 11.05 -17.77 9.26
C ARG A 125 11.40 -18.53 7.97
N ALA A 126 10.60 -18.37 6.93
CA ALA A 126 10.91 -18.92 5.63
C ALA A 126 12.30 -18.37 5.26
N LYS A 127 13.27 -19.26 5.04
CA LYS A 127 14.62 -18.84 4.63
C LYS A 127 14.47 -18.15 3.28
N VAL A 128 14.56 -16.82 3.28
CA VAL A 128 14.68 -16.04 2.05
C VAL A 128 15.94 -16.55 1.33
N THR A 129 15.76 -17.20 0.19
CA THR A 129 16.86 -17.60 -0.69
C THR A 129 17.14 -16.50 -1.70
N VAL A 130 18.28 -16.59 -2.36
CA VAL A 130 18.73 -15.64 -3.39
C VAL A 130 18.95 -16.43 -4.67
N ASP A 131 18.53 -15.90 -5.82
CA ASP A 131 18.77 -16.54 -7.12
C ASP A 131 20.20 -16.30 -7.64
N THR A 132 20.51 -16.85 -8.81
CA THR A 132 21.83 -16.71 -9.46
C THR A 132 22.19 -15.27 -9.81
N GLU A 133 21.22 -14.36 -9.87
CA GLU A 133 21.39 -12.93 -10.17
C GLU A 133 21.41 -12.06 -8.90
N GLY A 134 21.43 -12.69 -7.72
CA GLY A 134 21.50 -11.99 -6.45
C GLY A 134 20.16 -11.45 -5.93
N PHE A 135 19.03 -11.70 -6.61
CA PHE A 135 17.73 -11.22 -6.17
C PHE A 135 17.09 -12.14 -5.13
N PRO A 136 16.42 -11.60 -4.11
CA PRO A 136 15.68 -12.43 -3.16
C PRO A 136 14.54 -13.18 -3.87
N VAL A 137 14.31 -14.44 -3.51
CA VAL A 137 13.20 -15.25 -4.02
C VAL A 137 12.09 -15.30 -2.97
N PRO A 138 10.87 -14.81 -3.28
CA PRO A 138 9.70 -14.99 -2.43
C PRO A 138 9.34 -16.46 -2.21
N ALA A 139 9.26 -16.90 -0.96
CA ALA A 139 8.74 -18.23 -0.61
C ALA A 139 7.20 -18.15 -0.45
N PRO A 140 6.39 -19.03 -1.09
CA PRO A 140 4.95 -19.13 -0.81
C PRO A 140 4.67 -19.74 0.58
N PRO A 141 3.60 -19.35 1.31
CA PRO A 141 2.66 -18.24 1.07
C PRO A 141 3.17 -16.96 1.76
N GLY A 142 4.23 -16.35 1.22
CA GLY A 142 4.94 -15.24 1.84
C GLY A 142 4.85 -13.91 1.09
N SER A 143 5.68 -12.96 1.53
CA SER A 143 5.76 -11.59 1.01
C SER A 143 5.94 -11.56 -0.51
N ARG A 144 4.97 -10.96 -1.20
CA ARG A 144 4.95 -10.82 -2.68
C ARG A 144 5.99 -9.86 -3.23
N ILE A 145 6.63 -9.09 -2.34
CA ILE A 145 7.77 -8.23 -2.62
C ILE A 145 8.79 -8.41 -1.49
N ILE A 146 10.05 -8.64 -1.84
CA ILE A 146 11.15 -8.79 -0.87
C ILE A 146 12.30 -7.90 -1.33
N THR A 147 12.84 -7.12 -0.41
CA THR A 147 14.09 -6.39 -0.60
C THR A 147 15.16 -7.02 0.28
N ARG A 148 16.29 -7.40 -0.33
CA ARG A 148 17.46 -7.90 0.39
C ARG A 148 18.72 -7.39 -0.30
N ASN A 149 19.68 -6.89 0.48
CA ASN A 149 20.97 -6.40 -0.02
C ASN A 149 20.81 -5.38 -1.17
N GLY A 150 19.85 -4.47 -1.07
CA GLY A 150 19.60 -3.45 -2.08
C GLY A 150 19.00 -3.95 -3.39
N ARG A 151 18.53 -5.20 -3.44
CA ARG A 151 17.82 -5.76 -4.58
C ARG A 151 16.41 -6.10 -4.16
N THR A 152 15.45 -5.66 -4.95
CA THR A 152 14.03 -5.90 -4.72
C THR A 152 13.51 -6.83 -5.79
N ARG A 153 12.74 -7.85 -5.37
CA ARG A 153 11.97 -8.70 -6.28
C ARG A 153 10.52 -8.69 -5.88
N MET A 154 9.66 -8.46 -6.86
CA MET A 154 8.22 -8.63 -6.77
C MET A 154 7.82 -9.85 -7.62
N GLN A 155 7.05 -10.75 -7.04
CA GLN A 155 6.50 -11.89 -7.75
C GLN A 155 5.03 -12.07 -7.37
N GLN A 156 4.18 -12.03 -8.38
CA GLN A 156 2.75 -12.25 -8.24
C GLN A 156 2.18 -13.02 -9.41
N LEU A 157 1.18 -13.82 -9.10
CA LEU A 157 0.42 -14.59 -10.07
C LEU A 157 -0.99 -14.01 -10.12
N LYS A 158 -1.64 -14.11 -11.29
CA LYS A 158 -3.06 -13.77 -11.45
C LYS A 158 -3.42 -12.34 -11.02
N ILE A 159 -2.64 -11.35 -11.45
CA ILE A 159 -2.93 -9.93 -11.19
C ILE A 159 -3.38 -9.20 -12.45
N ASP A 160 -4.30 -8.24 -12.30
CA ASP A 160 -4.64 -7.28 -13.35
C ASP A 160 -3.66 -6.10 -13.37
N MET A 161 -3.67 -5.34 -14.46
CA MET A 161 -2.79 -4.17 -14.62
C MET A 161 -3.13 -3.04 -13.64
N ALA A 162 -4.38 -2.92 -13.20
CA ALA A 162 -4.78 -2.00 -12.14
C ALA A 162 -4.10 -2.33 -10.80
N THR A 163 -3.94 -3.61 -10.46
CA THR A 163 -3.23 -4.07 -9.27
C THR A 163 -1.74 -3.80 -9.38
N LEU A 164 -1.14 -4.06 -10.53
CA LEU A 164 0.25 -3.71 -10.79
C LEU A 164 0.49 -2.20 -10.64
N ALA A 165 -0.36 -1.37 -11.25
CA ALA A 165 -0.28 0.09 -11.13
C ALA A 165 -0.40 0.57 -9.68
N ARG A 166 -1.28 -0.04 -8.88
CA ARG A 166 -1.41 0.26 -7.44
C ARG A 166 -0.12 -0.05 -6.67
N GLN A 167 0.58 -1.12 -7.02
CA GLN A 167 1.85 -1.47 -6.38
C GLN A 167 2.98 -0.53 -6.79
N LEU A 168 3.07 -0.20 -8.07
CA LEU A 168 4.01 0.80 -8.57
C LEU A 168 3.76 2.16 -7.91
N THR A 169 2.50 2.53 -7.67
CA THR A 169 2.15 3.74 -6.90
C THR A 169 2.75 3.70 -5.49
N ASN A 170 2.73 2.55 -4.83
CA ASN A 170 3.30 2.40 -3.49
C ASN A 170 4.83 2.44 -3.50
N GLN A 171 5.47 1.95 -4.58
CA GLN A 171 6.93 2.03 -4.73
C GLN A 171 7.40 3.45 -5.07
N LEU A 172 6.70 4.15 -5.95
CA LEU A 172 7.10 5.46 -6.46
C LEU A 172 6.63 6.64 -5.59
N GLY A 173 5.67 6.41 -4.69
CA GLY A 173 5.03 7.48 -3.93
C GLY A 173 4.27 8.49 -4.81
N LYS A 174 3.95 8.13 -6.05
CA LYS A 174 3.21 8.95 -7.03
C LYS A 174 2.10 8.12 -7.67
N PRO A 175 0.94 8.71 -7.99
CA PRO A 175 -0.14 7.97 -8.65
C PRO A 175 0.33 7.32 -9.96
N VAL A 176 -0.04 6.06 -10.15
CA VAL A 176 0.11 5.35 -11.42
C VAL A 176 -1.25 4.91 -11.90
N THR A 177 -1.60 5.29 -13.12
CA THR A 177 -2.85 4.90 -13.79
C THR A 177 -2.57 3.82 -14.81
N ASP A 178 -3.42 2.80 -14.90
CA ASP A 178 -3.36 1.81 -15.96
C ASP A 178 -3.88 2.39 -17.29
N ALA A 179 -3.00 2.45 -18.29
CA ALA A 179 -3.29 2.84 -19.67
C ALA A 179 -2.77 1.77 -20.66
N THR A 180 -2.65 0.52 -20.21
CA THR A 180 -2.09 -0.59 -21.00
C THR A 180 -3.10 -1.21 -21.97
N THR A 181 -4.40 -0.97 -21.76
CA THR A 181 -5.53 -1.62 -22.46
C THR A 181 -5.64 -3.14 -22.26
N LEU A 182 -4.78 -3.73 -21.42
CA LEU A 182 -4.76 -5.15 -21.09
C LEU A 182 -5.83 -5.47 -20.04
N LYS A 183 -6.72 -6.42 -20.33
CA LYS A 183 -7.86 -6.78 -19.45
C LYS A 183 -7.74 -8.13 -18.75
N GLY A 184 -6.70 -8.91 -19.08
CA GLY A 184 -6.48 -10.23 -18.51
C GLY A 184 -5.88 -10.17 -17.11
N THR A 185 -5.57 -11.35 -16.57
CA THR A 185 -4.75 -11.50 -15.37
C THR A 185 -3.43 -12.13 -15.74
N TYR A 186 -2.34 -11.69 -15.13
CA TYR A 186 -0.99 -11.98 -15.59
C TYR A 186 -0.10 -12.47 -14.45
N ASP A 187 0.82 -13.35 -14.82
CA ASP A 187 1.93 -13.74 -13.95
C ASP A 187 3.06 -12.73 -14.14
N VAL A 188 3.33 -11.95 -13.10
CA VAL A 188 4.29 -10.85 -13.14
C VAL A 188 5.43 -11.14 -12.17
N THR A 189 6.65 -11.15 -12.70
CA THR A 189 7.88 -11.15 -11.91
C THR A 189 8.72 -9.95 -12.33
N LEU A 190 9.10 -9.11 -11.37
CA LEU A 190 9.87 -7.89 -11.60
C LEU A 190 10.99 -7.78 -10.58
N SER A 191 12.21 -7.53 -11.04
CA SER A 191 13.42 -7.43 -10.22
C SER A 191 14.16 -6.12 -10.51
N TRP A 192 14.46 -5.33 -9.48
CA TRP A 192 15.14 -4.02 -9.63
C TRP A 192 16.04 -3.68 -8.44
N ALA A 193 16.92 -2.70 -8.62
CA ALA A 193 17.73 -2.12 -7.54
C ALA A 193 16.85 -1.25 -6.63
N ALA A 194 16.96 -1.40 -5.31
CA ALA A 194 16.26 -0.55 -4.36
C ALA A 194 16.94 0.82 -4.22
N ASP A 195 16.16 1.91 -4.28
CA ASP A 195 16.66 3.29 -4.17
C ASP A 195 17.41 3.58 -2.86
N SER A 196 17.12 2.84 -1.78
CA SER A 196 17.68 3.10 -0.45
C SER A 196 18.99 2.36 -0.15
N ALA A 197 19.59 1.68 -1.14
CA ALA A 197 20.77 0.87 -0.91
C ALA A 197 22.07 1.66 -1.15
N VAL A 198 22.91 1.71 -0.11
CA VAL A 198 24.35 1.91 -0.31
C VAL A 198 24.84 0.74 -1.16
N THR A 199 25.21 1.03 -2.41
CA THR A 199 25.63 0.05 -3.41
C THR A 199 26.92 -0.64 -2.99
N THR A 200 26.79 -1.79 -2.33
CA THR A 200 27.90 -2.73 -2.07
C THR A 200 27.89 -3.91 -3.05
N ALA A 201 26.95 -3.96 -4.00
CA ALA A 201 26.83 -5.03 -4.97
C ALA A 201 27.77 -4.82 -6.17
N SER A 202 28.49 -5.87 -6.56
CA SER A 202 29.47 -5.88 -7.66
C SER A 202 28.86 -5.70 -9.06
N ASP A 203 27.55 -5.90 -9.23
CA ASP A 203 26.84 -5.74 -10.50
C ASP A 203 25.64 -4.78 -10.36
N PRO A 204 25.59 -3.71 -11.18
CA PRO A 204 24.48 -2.76 -11.14
C PRO A 204 23.20 -3.41 -11.65
N ALA A 205 22.21 -3.58 -10.76
CA ALA A 205 20.85 -3.95 -11.17
C ALA A 205 20.17 -2.77 -11.88
N PRO A 206 19.21 -3.03 -12.79
CA PRO A 206 18.41 -1.97 -13.38
C PRO A 206 17.58 -1.27 -12.31
N ASP A 207 17.36 0.04 -12.48
CA ASP A 207 16.34 0.75 -11.72
C ASP A 207 14.92 0.25 -12.09
N LEU A 208 13.91 0.72 -11.35
CA LEU A 208 12.53 0.28 -11.56
C LEU A 208 12.01 0.60 -12.99
N PHE A 209 12.41 1.73 -13.57
CA PHE A 209 11.94 2.14 -14.91
C PHE A 209 12.54 1.25 -15.99
N ALA A 210 13.85 1.03 -15.93
CA ALA A 210 14.56 0.12 -16.82
C ALA A 210 14.05 -1.32 -16.66
N ALA A 211 13.81 -1.78 -15.43
CA ALA A 211 13.29 -3.13 -15.17
C ALA A 211 11.90 -3.35 -15.79
N LEU A 212 10.99 -2.37 -15.69
CA LEU A 212 9.67 -2.43 -16.33
C LEU A 212 9.77 -2.61 -17.85
N GLU A 213 10.62 -1.81 -18.49
CA GLU A 213 10.79 -1.86 -19.95
C GLU A 213 11.48 -3.14 -20.41
N GLN A 214 12.53 -3.56 -19.71
CA GLN A 214 13.36 -4.69 -20.10
C GLN A 214 12.68 -6.03 -19.82
N GLN A 215 12.09 -6.19 -18.64
CA GLN A 215 11.56 -7.47 -18.14
C GLN A 215 10.08 -7.67 -18.44
N LEU A 216 9.27 -6.61 -18.35
CA LEU A 216 7.82 -6.71 -18.60
C LEU A 216 7.39 -6.10 -19.93
N GLY A 217 8.26 -5.31 -20.58
CA GLY A 217 7.90 -4.57 -21.78
C GLY A 217 6.83 -3.52 -21.52
N LEU A 218 6.73 -3.03 -20.28
CA LEU A 218 5.84 -1.94 -19.87
C LEU A 218 6.66 -0.68 -19.63
N ARG A 219 6.03 0.49 -19.74
CA ARG A 219 6.68 1.78 -19.51
C ARG A 219 5.83 2.67 -18.61
N LEU A 220 6.50 3.53 -17.86
CA LEU A 220 5.86 4.64 -17.15
C LEU A 220 6.04 5.93 -17.93
N GLU A 221 4.94 6.55 -18.32
CA GLU A 221 4.94 7.85 -18.99
C GLU A 221 4.52 8.95 -18.02
N ALA A 222 5.24 10.06 -18.02
CA ALA A 222 4.89 11.21 -17.22
C ALA A 222 3.48 11.69 -17.59
N SER A 223 2.63 11.84 -16.58
CA SER A 223 1.23 12.23 -16.73
C SER A 223 0.81 13.17 -15.61
N LYS A 224 -0.43 13.64 -15.67
CA LYS A 224 -1.08 14.38 -14.59
C LYS A 224 -2.40 13.71 -14.28
N THR A 225 -2.77 13.71 -13.01
CA THR A 225 -4.07 13.21 -12.57
C THR A 225 -4.68 14.15 -11.55
N THR A 226 -6.00 14.24 -11.53
CA THR A 226 -6.74 14.99 -10.53
C THR A 226 -7.19 14.02 -9.45
N ILE A 227 -6.79 14.29 -8.22
CA ILE A 227 -7.18 13.53 -7.04
C ILE A 227 -8.01 14.40 -6.11
N GLU A 228 -8.79 13.73 -5.26
CA GLU A 228 -9.36 14.34 -4.07
C GLU A 228 -8.32 14.29 -2.95
N VAL A 229 -8.10 15.44 -2.30
CA VAL A 229 -7.19 15.61 -1.18
C VAL A 229 -8.02 16.04 0.01
N VAL A 230 -7.80 15.38 1.16
CA VAL A 230 -8.38 15.83 2.43
C VAL A 230 -7.45 16.90 3.00
N VAL A 231 -7.97 18.08 3.26
CA VAL A 231 -7.25 19.20 3.84
C VAL A 231 -7.70 19.37 5.29
N VAL A 232 -6.74 19.42 6.22
CA VAL A 232 -6.99 19.73 7.62
C VAL A 232 -6.95 21.23 7.81
N ASP A 233 -8.13 21.84 8.02
CA ASP A 233 -8.27 23.27 8.27
C ASP A 233 -7.93 23.63 9.70
N HIS A 234 -8.35 22.78 10.64
CA HIS A 234 -8.14 23.00 12.06
C HIS A 234 -8.04 21.67 12.80
N VAL A 235 -7.17 21.63 13.80
CA VAL A 235 -7.03 20.50 14.73
C VAL A 235 -6.27 20.98 15.96
N GLU A 236 -6.78 20.63 17.14
CA GLU A 236 -6.15 20.89 18.42
C GLU A 236 -5.18 19.77 18.77
N LYS A 237 -4.04 20.15 19.34
CA LYS A 237 -2.99 19.22 19.76
C LYS A 237 -3.34 18.47 21.04
N VAL A 238 -4.04 19.14 21.95
CA VAL A 238 -4.48 18.59 23.23
C VAL A 238 -5.95 18.23 23.08
N PRO A 239 -6.34 16.95 23.24
CA PRO A 239 -7.74 16.57 23.16
C PRO A 239 -8.53 17.09 24.37
N THR A 240 -9.84 17.27 24.20
CA THR A 240 -10.74 17.54 25.33
C THR A 240 -10.83 16.33 26.27
N GLU A 241 -10.92 16.59 27.59
CA GLU A 241 -10.96 15.56 28.64
C GLU A 241 -12.11 14.56 28.47
N ASN A 242 -11.84 13.29 28.80
CA ASN A 242 -12.72 12.13 28.56
C ASN A 242 -14.07 12.17 29.27
#